data_AF-A0A936Y697-F1
#
_entry.id   AF-A0A936Y697-F1
#
_cell.length_a   1.000
_cell.length_b   1.000
_cell.length_c   1.000
_cell.angle_alpha   90.00
_cell.angle_beta   90.00
_cell.angle_gamma   90.00
#
_symmetry.space_group_name_H-M   'P 1'
#
loop_
_entity.id
_entity.type
_entity.pdbx_description
1 polymer ?
#
loop_
_entity_poly.entity_id
_entity_poly.type
_entity_poly.pdbx_seq_one_letter_code
_entity_poly.pdbx_strand_id
1 'polypeptide(L)'
;MIILAVVQFFTWPGFFLMWFYYNTAVARNIFHATSETDPLYGEGTNFGGLTLAFYNVVTFAFAFVLPSIANKLGRKLTHSICLLCGAIGLISVAFVENKYMLYGCMTGVGIAWASILSMPYAMLSGVLPENKVGVYMGIFNFFIVLPEIIASLGFGWLLKTF
;
A
#
# COMPACT_ATOMS: atom_id res chain seq x y z
N MET A 1 -13.04 -17.00 -0.71
CA MET A 1 -11.97 -16.82 -1.73
C MET A 1 -12.28 -15.65 -2.67
N ILE A 2 -13.44 -15.61 -3.35
CA ILE A 2 -13.79 -14.53 -4.31
C ILE A 2 -13.75 -13.13 -3.68
N ILE A 3 -14.35 -12.93 -2.50
CA ILE A 3 -14.38 -11.61 -1.83
C ILE A 3 -12.97 -11.09 -1.53
N LEU A 4 -12.04 -11.97 -1.10
CA LEU A 4 -10.65 -11.58 -0.85
C LEU A 4 -9.91 -11.23 -2.14
N ALA A 5 -10.15 -11.98 -3.21
CA ALA A 5 -9.57 -11.69 -4.52
C ALA A 5 -10.03 -10.32 -5.04
N VAL A 6 -11.31 -9.98 -4.90
CA VAL A 6 -11.84 -8.65 -5.28
C VAL A 6 -11.24 -7.54 -4.43
N VAL A 7 -11.15 -7.71 -3.11
CA VAL A 7 -10.53 -6.71 -2.23
C VAL A 7 -9.07 -6.46 -2.62
N GLN A 8 -8.30 -7.53 -2.87
CA GLN A 8 -6.92 -7.39 -3.32
C GLN A 8 -6.79 -6.77 -4.71
N PHE A 9 -7.68 -7.14 -5.63
CA PHE A 9 -7.73 -6.58 -6.97
C PHE A 9 -7.85 -5.05 -6.96
N PHE A 10 -8.57 -4.47 -6.00
CA PHE A 10 -8.67 -3.01 -5.85
C PHE A 10 -7.55 -2.41 -4.98
N THR A 11 -7.08 -3.15 -3.98
CA THR A 11 -6.08 -2.64 -3.02
C THR A 11 -4.70 -2.50 -3.65
N TRP A 12 -4.27 -3.48 -4.44
CA TRP A 12 -2.93 -3.52 -5.01
C TRP A 12 -2.66 -2.43 -6.06
N PRO A 13 -3.56 -2.16 -7.02
CA PRO A 13 -3.41 -1.01 -7.91
C PRO A 13 -3.29 0.32 -7.15
N GLY A 14 -4.05 0.50 -6.06
CA GLY A 14 -3.97 1.71 -5.24
C GLY A 14 -2.58 1.90 -4.60
N PHE A 15 -2.02 0.83 -4.03
CA PHE A 15 -0.66 0.85 -3.48
C PHE A 15 0.41 1.02 -4.57
N PHE A 16 0.22 0.39 -5.73
CA PHE A 16 1.11 0.52 -6.88
C PHE A 16 1.17 1.97 -7.38
N LEU A 17 0.01 2.62 -7.53
CA LEU A 17 -0.08 4.04 -7.89
C LEU A 17 0.59 4.92 -6.85
N MET A 18 0.37 4.64 -5.56
CA MET A 18 1.07 5.35 -4.50
C MET A 18 2.58 5.23 -4.71
N TRP A 19 3.16 4.03 -4.79
CA TRP A 19 4.61 3.89 -4.91
C TRP A 19 5.19 4.56 -6.16
N PHE A 20 4.46 4.55 -7.28
CA PHE A 20 4.89 5.21 -8.50
C PHE A 20 4.92 6.74 -8.36
N TYR A 21 3.87 7.34 -7.78
CA TYR A 21 3.68 8.79 -7.80
C TYR A 21 4.06 9.48 -6.49
N TYR A 22 4.24 8.74 -5.40
CA TYR A 22 4.38 9.34 -4.07
C TYR A 22 5.61 10.25 -3.97
N ASN A 23 6.78 9.80 -4.41
CA ASN A 23 8.00 10.64 -4.34
C ASN A 23 7.86 11.93 -5.16
N THR A 24 7.31 11.81 -6.38
CA THR A 24 7.04 12.95 -7.26
C THR A 24 5.97 13.88 -6.66
N ALA A 25 4.94 13.33 -6.04
CA ALA A 25 3.88 14.09 -5.38
C ALA A 25 4.41 14.83 -4.15
N VAL A 26 5.28 14.23 -3.34
CA VAL A 26 5.94 14.92 -2.23
C VAL A 26 6.83 16.05 -2.75
N ALA A 27 7.62 15.80 -3.79
CA ALA A 27 8.47 16.82 -4.39
C ALA A 27 7.70 18.03 -4.94
N ARG A 28 6.59 17.80 -5.64
CA ARG A 28 5.80 18.89 -6.26
C ARG A 28 4.81 19.54 -5.29
N ASN A 29 4.09 18.76 -4.48
CA ASN A 29 3.01 19.29 -3.65
C ASN A 29 3.49 19.81 -2.28
N ILE A 30 4.55 19.23 -1.72
CA ILE A 30 5.05 19.59 -0.37
C ILE A 30 6.29 20.48 -0.44
N PHE A 31 7.22 20.17 -1.34
CA PHE A 31 8.45 20.95 -1.52
C PHE A 31 8.31 22.04 -2.60
N HIS A 32 7.14 22.14 -3.25
CA HIS A 32 6.82 23.13 -4.28
C HIS A 32 7.85 23.19 -5.42
N ALA A 33 8.50 22.07 -5.72
CA ALA A 33 9.50 22.02 -6.78
C ALA A 33 8.84 22.29 -8.14
N THR A 34 9.38 23.27 -8.86
CA THR A 34 8.81 23.74 -10.13
C THR A 34 9.26 22.92 -11.35
N SER A 35 10.40 22.23 -11.24
CA SER A 35 10.96 21.40 -12.30
C SER A 35 11.80 20.26 -11.72
N GLU A 36 12.06 19.22 -12.51
CA GLU A 36 12.90 18.08 -12.11
C GLU A 36 14.38 18.44 -11.95
N THR A 37 14.80 19.57 -12.51
CA THR A 37 16.15 20.15 -12.35
C THR A 37 16.29 21.04 -11.13
N ASP A 38 15.18 21.33 -10.43
CA ASP A 38 15.17 22.13 -9.21
C ASP A 38 15.81 21.34 -8.05
N PRO A 39 16.78 21.91 -7.30
CA PRO A 39 17.31 21.28 -6.09
C PRO A 39 16.22 20.81 -5.11
N LEU A 40 15.09 21.52 -5.05
CA LEU A 40 13.95 21.18 -4.20
C LEU A 40 13.26 19.88 -4.62
N TYR A 41 13.32 19.50 -5.90
CA TYR A 41 12.81 18.22 -6.37
C TYR A 41 13.61 17.05 -5.80
N GLY A 42 14.94 17.20 -5.77
CA GLY A 42 15.84 16.24 -5.14
C GLY A 42 15.55 16.09 -3.65
N GLU A 43 15.42 17.20 -2.91
CA GLU A 43 15.08 17.15 -1.48
C GLU A 43 13.72 16.50 -1.21
N GLY A 44 12.70 16.84 -2.01
CA GLY A 44 11.36 16.31 -1.83
C GLY A 44 11.25 14.83 -2.17
N THR A 45 11.93 14.37 -3.23
CA THR A 45 12.00 12.93 -3.54
C THR A 45 12.76 12.16 -2.45
N ASN A 46 13.83 12.73 -1.90
CA ASN A 46 14.58 12.12 -0.81
C ASN A 46 13.74 12.03 0.48
N PHE A 47 12.97 13.08 0.79
CA PHE A 47 12.04 13.09 1.91
C PHE A 47 10.90 12.10 1.72
N GLY A 48 10.35 11.99 0.50
CA GLY A 48 9.39 10.94 0.13
C GLY A 48 9.97 9.54 0.31
N GLY A 49 11.23 9.33 -0.09
CA GLY A 49 11.95 8.08 0.18
C GLY A 49 12.10 7.79 1.68
N LEU A 50 12.38 8.82 2.49
CA LEU A 50 12.49 8.69 3.95
C LEU A 50 11.15 8.33 4.61
N THR A 51 10.05 8.95 4.18
CA THR A 51 8.71 8.60 4.68
C THR A 51 8.27 7.22 4.19
N LEU A 52 8.71 6.79 3.01
CA LEU A 52 8.53 5.40 2.54
C LEU A 52 9.32 4.40 3.40
N ALA A 53 10.56 4.72 3.77
CA ALA A 53 11.32 3.91 4.72
C ALA A 53 10.63 3.84 6.09
N PHE A 54 10.08 4.97 6.55
CA PHE A 54 9.36 5.05 7.81
C PHE A 54 8.11 4.16 7.84
N TYR A 55 7.26 4.14 6.79
CA TYR A 55 6.10 3.23 6.82
C TYR A 55 6.54 1.77 6.89
N ASN A 56 7.66 1.38 6.25
CA ASN A 56 8.16 0.01 6.32
C ASN A 56 8.60 -0.36 7.75
N VAL A 57 9.20 0.58 8.49
CA VAL A 57 9.50 0.39 9.92
C VAL A 57 8.22 0.21 10.72
N VAL A 58 7.19 1.04 10.45
CA VAL A 58 5.87 0.90 11.09
C VAL A 58 5.24 -0.46 10.75
N THR A 59 5.28 -0.89 9.49
CA THR A 59 4.81 -2.20 9.05
C THR A 59 5.49 -3.32 9.81
N PHE A 60 6.82 -3.27 9.94
CA PHE A 60 7.59 -4.26 10.67
C PHE A 60 7.19 -4.30 12.15
N ALA A 61 7.12 -3.14 12.81
CA ALA A 61 6.70 -3.06 14.21
C ALA A 61 5.26 -3.56 14.41
N PHE A 62 4.35 -3.18 13.52
CA PHE A 62 2.95 -3.57 13.60
C PHE A 62 2.73 -5.06 13.28
N ALA A 63 3.58 -5.67 12.47
CA ALA A 63 3.52 -7.09 12.15
C ALA A 63 3.62 -8.01 13.38
N PHE A 64 4.28 -7.58 14.47
CA PHE A 64 4.31 -8.33 15.72
C PHE A 64 3.00 -8.25 16.51
N VAL A 65 2.28 -7.13 16.41
CA VAL A 65 1.03 -6.89 17.14
C VAL A 65 -0.18 -7.43 16.37
N LEU A 66 -0.09 -7.41 15.05
CA LEU A 66 -1.14 -7.80 14.13
C LEU A 66 -1.71 -9.22 14.39
N PRO A 67 -0.91 -10.28 14.67
CA PRO A 67 -1.43 -11.60 15.03
C PRO A 67 -2.24 -11.59 16.32
N SER A 68 -1.82 -10.85 17.35
CA SER A 68 -2.55 -10.74 18.62
C SER A 68 -3.90 -10.06 18.44
N ILE A 69 -3.96 -9.03 17.60
CA ILE A 69 -5.21 -8.34 17.24
C ILE A 69 -6.11 -9.29 16.43
N ALA A 70 -5.55 -9.99 15.44
CA ALA A 70 -6.27 -10.93 14.59
C ALA A 70 -6.89 -12.10 15.37
N ASN A 71 -6.22 -12.57 16.43
CA ASN A 71 -6.73 -13.62 17.30
C ASN A 71 -7.88 -13.14 18.20
N LYS A 72 -7.92 -11.85 18.59
CA LYS A 72 -8.97 -11.28 19.45
C LYS A 72 -10.21 -10.83 18.67
N LEU A 73 -10.01 -10.08 17.58
CA LEU A 73 -11.08 -9.46 16.77
C LEU A 73 -11.49 -10.30 15.57
N GLY A 74 -10.71 -11.32 15.22
CA GLY A 74 -10.86 -12.11 14.01
C GLY A 74 -10.12 -11.51 12.81
N ARG A 75 -9.67 -12.40 11.91
CA ARG A 75 -8.84 -12.06 10.74
C ARG A 75 -9.55 -11.10 9.77
N LYS A 76 -10.85 -11.30 9.54
CA LYS A 76 -11.65 -10.47 8.63
C LYS A 76 -11.78 -9.03 9.13
N LEU A 77 -12.19 -8.85 10.39
CA LEU A 77 -12.40 -7.52 10.97
C LEU A 77 -11.07 -6.77 11.13
N THR A 78 -10.02 -7.46 11.57
CA THR A 78 -8.66 -6.90 11.66
C THR A 78 -8.19 -6.39 10.30
N HIS A 79 -8.40 -7.19 9.23
CA HIS A 79 -8.03 -6.79 7.89
C HIS A 79 -8.82 -5.55 7.41
N SER A 80 -10.14 -5.52 7.61
CA SER A 80 -10.97 -4.38 7.24
C SER A 80 -10.58 -3.09 7.97
N ILE A 81 -10.30 -3.15 9.28
CA ILE A 81 -9.85 -1.98 10.06
C ILE A 81 -8.50 -1.47 9.54
N CYS A 82 -7.55 -2.37 9.29
CA CYS A 82 -6.24 -1.97 8.75
C CYS A 82 -6.37 -1.30 7.38
N LEU A 83 -7.22 -1.84 6.50
CA LEU A 83 -7.47 -1.22 5.19
C LEU A 83 -8.12 0.16 5.31
N LEU A 84 -9.04 0.35 6.25
CA LEU A 84 -9.63 1.67 6.53
C LEU A 84 -8.57 2.66 7.04
N CYS A 85 -7.68 2.23 7.94
CA CYS A 85 -6.55 3.06 8.37
C CYS A 85 -5.63 3.44 7.20
N GLY A 86 -5.38 2.51 6.28
CA GLY A 86 -4.62 2.79 5.04
C GLY A 86 -5.32 3.77 4.12
N ALA A 87 -6.63 3.61 3.91
CA ALA A 87 -7.43 4.51 3.09
C ALA A 87 -7.45 5.93 3.67
N ILE A 88 -7.65 6.06 4.98
CA ILE A 88 -7.57 7.36 5.67
C ILE A 88 -6.16 7.93 5.55
N GLY A 89 -5.11 7.11 5.72
CA GLY A 89 -3.72 7.52 5.55
C GLY A 89 -3.44 8.09 4.16
N LEU A 90 -3.89 7.39 3.10
CA LEU A 90 -3.74 7.83 1.71
C LEU A 90 -4.52 9.10 1.40
N ILE A 91 -5.79 9.19 1.82
CA ILE A 91 -6.61 10.40 1.63
C ILE A 91 -5.96 11.58 2.36
N SER A 92 -5.42 11.36 3.55
CA SER A 92 -4.77 12.41 4.34
C SER A 92 -3.56 13.00 3.63
N VAL A 93 -2.84 12.24 2.79
CA VAL A 93 -1.71 12.75 1.98
C VAL A 93 -2.13 13.94 1.10
N ALA A 94 -3.36 13.93 0.57
CA ALA A 94 -3.86 15.00 -0.28
C ALA A 94 -4.13 16.33 0.48
N PHE A 95 -4.29 16.26 1.80
CA PHE A 95 -4.54 17.41 2.67
C PHE A 95 -3.33 17.80 3.52
N VAL A 96 -2.14 17.30 3.18
CA VAL A 96 -0.92 17.63 3.93
C VAL A 96 -0.43 19.02 3.56
N GLU A 97 -0.46 19.91 4.55
CA GLU A 97 0.16 21.24 4.47
C GLU A 97 1.57 21.26 5.07
N ASN A 98 1.86 20.35 6.01
CA ASN A 98 3.14 20.27 6.70
C ASN A 98 3.84 18.92 6.42
N LYS A 99 5.09 18.97 5.94
CA LYS A 99 5.93 17.79 5.64
C LYS A 99 5.95 16.72 6.74
N TYR A 100 5.86 17.08 8.01
CA TYR A 100 5.87 16.11 9.10
C TYR A 100 4.57 15.30 9.22
N MET A 101 3.44 15.80 8.71
CA MET A 101 2.18 15.05 8.69
C MET A 101 2.24 13.83 7.76
N LEU A 102 3.18 13.80 6.81
CA LEU A 102 3.43 12.63 5.97
C LEU A 102 3.82 11.41 6.79
N TYR A 103 4.56 11.56 7.90
CA TYR A 103 4.88 10.43 8.79
C TYR A 103 3.61 9.83 9.43
N GLY A 104 2.65 10.68 9.81
CA GLY A 104 1.36 10.23 10.32
C GLY A 104 0.55 9.49 9.25
N CYS A 105 0.48 10.04 8.04
CA CYS A 105 -0.20 9.41 6.90
C CYS A 105 0.42 8.04 6.58
N MET A 106 1.75 7.99 6.51
CA MET A 106 2.53 6.78 6.26
C MET A 106 2.39 5.74 7.36
N THR A 107 2.11 6.13 8.60
CA THR A 107 1.81 5.18 9.68
C THR A 107 0.54 4.37 9.36
N GLY A 108 -0.52 5.04 8.90
CA GLY A 108 -1.77 4.38 8.48
C GLY A 108 -1.58 3.47 7.28
N VAL A 109 -0.80 3.91 6.30
CA VAL A 109 -0.42 3.10 5.12
C VAL A 109 0.41 1.87 5.55
N GLY A 110 1.35 2.03 6.47
CA GLY A 110 2.18 0.94 6.97
C GLY A 110 1.40 -0.13 7.74
N ILE A 111 0.37 0.28 8.50
CA ILE A 111 -0.58 -0.64 9.15
C ILE A 111 -1.37 -1.44 8.11
N ALA A 112 -1.89 -0.77 7.08
CA ALA A 112 -2.59 -1.43 5.99
C ALA A 112 -1.69 -2.42 5.25
N TRP A 113 -0.45 -2.02 4.96
CA TRP A 113 0.54 -2.85 4.28
C TRP A 113 0.85 -4.15 5.02
N ALA A 114 1.07 -4.07 6.35
CA ALA A 114 1.29 -5.26 7.17
C ALA A 114 0.11 -6.24 7.09
N SER A 115 -1.11 -5.71 7.05
CA SER A 115 -2.33 -6.48 6.95
C SER A 115 -2.50 -7.14 5.58
N ILE A 116 -2.25 -6.40 4.49
CA ILE A 116 -2.34 -6.90 3.10
C ILE A 116 -1.42 -8.09 2.85
N LEU A 117 -0.22 -8.05 3.43
CA LEU A 117 0.77 -9.13 3.31
C LEU A 117 0.47 -10.35 4.18
N SER A 118 -0.28 -10.20 5.27
CA SER A 118 -0.40 -11.27 6.28
C SER A 118 -1.81 -11.87 6.35
N MET A 119 -2.84 -11.02 6.42
CA MET A 119 -4.22 -11.44 6.72
C MET A 119 -4.88 -12.23 5.59
N PRO A 120 -4.79 -11.84 4.31
CA PRO A 120 -5.43 -12.56 3.21
C PRO A 120 -4.92 -13.99 3.07
N TYR A 121 -3.60 -14.17 3.16
CA TYR A 121 -2.97 -15.49 3.14
C TYR A 121 -3.37 -16.32 4.37
N ALA A 122 -3.43 -15.72 5.56
CA ALA A 122 -3.92 -16.40 6.76
C ALA A 122 -5.42 -16.76 6.70
N MET A 123 -6.23 -15.98 5.97
CA MET A 123 -7.64 -16.31 5.73
C MET A 123 -7.80 -17.41 4.69
N LEU A 124 -6.93 -17.44 3.68
CA LEU A 124 -6.90 -18.47 2.65
C LEU A 124 -6.42 -19.82 3.19
N SER A 125 -5.34 -19.86 3.98
CA SER A 125 -4.82 -21.11 4.53
C SER A 125 -5.83 -21.86 5.40
N GLY A 126 -6.76 -21.16 6.05
CA GLY A 126 -7.81 -21.79 6.88
C GLY A 126 -8.96 -22.45 6.11
N VAL A 127 -9.06 -22.23 4.80
CA VAL A 127 -10.17 -22.74 3.97
C VAL A 127 -9.71 -23.62 2.80
N LEU A 128 -8.40 -23.75 2.61
CA LEU A 128 -7.82 -24.48 1.49
C LEU A 128 -7.41 -25.91 1.90
N PRO A 129 -7.62 -26.91 1.03
CA PRO A 129 -7.14 -28.26 1.29
C PRO A 129 -5.61 -28.26 1.38
N GLU A 130 -5.05 -28.89 2.41
CA GLU A 130 -3.61 -28.91 2.71
C GLU A 130 -2.76 -29.38 1.51
N ASN A 131 -3.30 -30.29 0.69
CA ASN A 131 -2.61 -30.82 -0.49
C ASN A 131 -2.57 -29.88 -1.72
N LYS A 132 -3.27 -28.73 -1.68
CA LYS A 132 -3.38 -27.80 -2.81
C LYS A 132 -3.16 -26.33 -2.44
N VAL A 133 -2.71 -26.04 -1.22
CA VAL A 133 -2.49 -24.65 -0.74
C VAL A 133 -1.65 -23.85 -1.73
N GLY A 134 -0.54 -24.41 -2.24
CA GLY A 134 0.33 -23.73 -3.21
C GLY A 134 -0.38 -23.29 -4.50
N VAL A 135 -1.25 -24.15 -5.07
CA VAL A 135 -1.97 -23.85 -6.32
C VAL A 135 -2.95 -22.70 -6.12
N TYR A 136 -3.75 -22.74 -5.05
CA TYR A 136 -4.73 -21.69 -4.77
C TYR A 136 -4.08 -20.36 -4.35
N MET A 137 -2.94 -20.41 -3.65
CA MET A 137 -2.15 -19.22 -3.31
C MET A 137 -1.52 -18.59 -4.56
N GLY A 138 -1.06 -19.42 -5.51
CA GLY A 138 -0.59 -18.96 -6.83
C GLY A 138 -1.70 -18.27 -7.63
N ILE A 139 -2.89 -18.88 -7.70
CA ILE A 139 -4.06 -18.28 -8.36
C ILE A 139 -4.43 -16.94 -7.70
N PHE A 140 -4.38 -16.86 -6.37
CA PHE A 140 -4.62 -15.62 -5.65
C PHE A 140 -3.60 -14.52 -5.99
N ASN A 141 -2.31 -14.86 -6.07
CA ASN A 141 -1.29 -13.91 -6.51
C ASN A 141 -1.48 -13.47 -7.96
N PHE A 142 -2.03 -14.32 -8.84
CA PHE A 142 -2.39 -13.90 -10.20
C PHE A 142 -3.39 -12.73 -10.20
N PHE A 143 -4.36 -12.70 -9.28
CA PHE A 143 -5.30 -11.59 -9.14
C PHE A 143 -4.67 -10.28 -8.63
N ILE A 144 -3.51 -10.38 -7.98
CA ILE A 144 -2.72 -9.23 -7.52
C ILE A 144 -1.89 -8.67 -8.67
N VAL A 145 -1.20 -9.56 -9.38
CA VAL A 145 -0.21 -9.18 -10.41
C VAL A 145 -0.87 -8.76 -11.72
N LEU A 146 -1.99 -9.35 -12.13
CA LEU A 146 -2.66 -8.98 -13.39
C LEU A 146 -3.02 -7.48 -13.44
N PRO A 147 -3.68 -6.91 -12.41
CA PRO A 147 -3.96 -5.49 -12.35
C PRO A 147 -2.71 -4.61 -12.35
N GLU A 148 -1.63 -5.02 -11.67
CA GLU A 148 -0.36 -4.30 -11.68
C GLU A 148 0.28 -4.27 -13.07
N ILE A 149 0.26 -5.38 -13.80
CA ILE A 149 0.74 -5.44 -15.18
C ILE A 149 -0.11 -4.54 -16.08
N ILE A 150 -1.44 -4.60 -15.95
CA ILE A 150 -2.36 -3.75 -16.72
C ILE A 150 -2.11 -2.28 -16.41
N ALA A 151 -1.96 -1.92 -15.13
CA ALA A 151 -1.63 -0.57 -14.71
C ALA A 151 -0.27 -0.16 -15.29
N SER A 152 0.79 -0.92 -15.07
CA SER A 152 2.13 -0.60 -15.55
C SER A 152 2.22 -0.46 -17.08
N LEU A 153 1.51 -1.30 -17.85
CA LEU A 153 1.49 -1.23 -19.32
C LEU A 153 0.58 -0.10 -19.83
N GLY A 154 -0.55 0.16 -19.18
CA GLY A 154 -1.46 1.25 -19.53
C GLY A 154 -0.93 2.63 -19.18
N PHE A 155 -0.17 2.75 -18.08
CA PHE A 155 0.36 4.02 -17.59
C PHE A 155 1.47 4.61 -18.47
N GLY A 156 2.25 3.77 -19.16
CA GLY A 156 3.24 4.25 -20.13
C GLY A 156 2.63 5.02 -21.30
N TRP A 157 1.37 4.76 -21.63
CA TRP A 157 0.63 5.52 -22.65
C TRP A 157 0.02 6.81 -22.07
N LEU A 158 -0.52 6.74 -20.84
CA LEU A 158 -1.15 7.89 -20.17
C LEU A 158 -0.16 9.03 -19.86
N LEU A 159 1.05 8.71 -19.39
CA LEU A 159 2.14 9.67 -19.11
C LEU A 159 2.81 10.26 -20.36
N LYS A 160 2.60 9.67 -21.55
CA LYS A 160 3.09 10.22 -22.82
C LYS A 160 2.08 11.17 -23.47
N THR A 161 0.81 11.11 -23.06
CA THR A 161 -0.27 11.89 -23.67
C THR A 161 -0.69 13.09 -22.80
N PHE A 162 -0.31 13.12 -21.52
CA PHE A 162 -0.54 14.24 -20.58
C PHE A 162 0.75 14.57 -19.82
#